data_AF-A0A2U2ZAQ3-F1
#
_entry.id   AF-A0A2U2ZAQ3-F1
#
_cell.length_a   1.000
_cell.length_b   1.000
_cell.length_c   1.000
_cell.angle_alpha   90.00
_cell.angle_beta   90.00
_cell.angle_gamma   90.00
#
_symmetry.space_group_name_H-M   'P 1'
#
loop_
_entity.id
_entity.type
_entity.pdbx_description
1 polymer ?
#
loop_
_entity_poly.entity_id
_entity_poly.type
_entity_poly.pdbx_seq_one_letter_code
_entity_poly.pdbx_strand_id
1 'polypeptide(L)'
;MPRLSWQKSSYCGEGDSCVHVATTAQAIHITESADPSGAILTTTPGNFLSLLQVLKGEREMTVDRPPAIDVTVEDDLTVRIHAGAPPGATVTTDRRRWDTFVLGVRAGEFDHFVAEP
;
A
#
# COMPACT_ATOMS: atom_id res chain seq x y z
N MET A 1 -13.72 -12.18 15.29
CA MET A 1 -12.71 -11.66 14.34
C MET A 1 -12.75 -10.15 14.45
N PRO A 2 -11.64 -9.48 14.80
CA PRO A 2 -11.61 -8.01 14.77
C PRO A 2 -11.94 -7.57 13.34
N ARG A 3 -12.90 -6.65 13.22
CA ARG A 3 -13.28 -6.10 11.93
C ARG A 3 -12.22 -5.08 11.56
N LEU A 4 -11.40 -5.38 10.56
CA LEU A 4 -10.49 -4.40 9.99
C LEU A 4 -11.32 -3.27 9.37
N SER A 5 -11.04 -2.04 9.80
CA SER A 5 -11.61 -0.84 9.20
C SER A 5 -10.81 -0.51 7.94
N TRP A 6 -11.23 -1.07 6.81
CA TRP A 6 -10.59 -0.84 5.51
C TRP A 6 -10.92 0.56 4.98
N GLN A 7 -9.88 1.29 4.59
CA GLN A 7 -9.97 2.57 3.91
C GLN A 7 -9.43 2.43 2.49
N LYS A 8 -10.17 2.98 1.52
CA LYS A 8 -9.69 3.23 0.15
C LYS A 8 -9.42 4.73 -0.01
N SER A 9 -8.68 5.10 -1.05
CA SER A 9 -8.50 6.52 -1.35
C SER A 9 -9.80 7.19 -1.80
N SER A 10 -10.00 8.48 -1.50
CA SER A 10 -11.16 9.23 -2.01
C SER A 10 -11.14 9.41 -3.54
N TYR A 11 -9.96 9.31 -4.16
CA TYR A 11 -9.76 9.34 -5.62
C TYR A 11 -10.17 8.03 -6.31
N CYS A 12 -10.40 6.97 -5.54
CA CYS A 12 -10.97 5.73 -6.03
C CYS A 12 -12.48 5.87 -6.19
N GLY A 13 -12.99 5.72 -7.43
CA GLY A 13 -14.42 5.76 -7.75
C GLY A 13 -15.25 4.73 -6.99
N GLU A 14 -16.57 4.91 -7.00
CA GLU A 14 -17.51 3.92 -6.47
C GLU A 14 -17.65 2.77 -7.47
N GLY A 15 -17.47 1.52 -7.02
CA GLY A 15 -17.49 0.34 -7.88
C GLY A 15 -16.17 0.00 -8.57
N ASP A 16 -15.15 0.87 -8.47
CA ASP A 16 -13.80 0.56 -8.91
C ASP A 16 -13.06 -0.31 -7.90
N SER A 17 -12.30 -1.28 -8.40
CA SER A 17 -11.36 -2.03 -7.59
C SER A 17 -10.18 -1.14 -7.23
N CYS A 18 -9.79 -1.13 -5.96
CA CYS A 18 -8.79 -0.20 -5.45
C CYS A 18 -7.93 -0.83 -4.39
N VAL A 19 -6.78 -0.19 -4.13
CA VAL A 19 -5.94 -0.51 -2.99
C VAL A 19 -6.66 -0.08 -1.71
N HIS A 20 -6.82 -1.02 -0.80
CA HIS A 20 -7.40 -0.84 0.52
C HIS A 20 -6.33 -1.02 1.58
N VAL A 21 -6.36 -0.14 2.58
CA VAL A 21 -5.45 -0.17 3.73
C VAL A 21 -6.26 -0.28 5.01
N ALA A 22 -5.82 -1.12 5.93
CA ALA A 22 -6.34 -1.19 7.29
C ALA A 22 -5.19 -1.24 8.29
N THR A 23 -5.46 -0.83 9.52
CA THR A 23 -4.50 -0.92 10.62
C THR A 23 -5.04 -1.79 11.75
N THR A 24 -4.12 -2.39 12.48
CA THR A 24 -4.31 -3.01 13.78
C THR A 24 -3.32 -2.39 14.77
N ALA A 25 -3.40 -2.75 16.05
CA ALA A 25 -2.49 -2.21 17.05
C ALA A 25 -1.00 -2.43 16.75
N GLN A 26 -0.63 -3.38 15.88
CA GLN A 26 0.78 -3.73 15.61
C GLN A 26 1.14 -3.80 14.13
N ALA A 27 0.16 -3.74 13.22
CA ALA A 27 0.39 -4.00 11.80
C ALA A 27 -0.52 -3.18 10.89
N ILE A 28 0.00 -2.88 9.71
CA ILE A 28 -0.73 -2.35 8.57
C ILE A 28 -1.02 -3.50 7.61
N HIS A 29 -2.23 -3.52 7.08
CA HIS A 29 -2.68 -4.47 6.07
C HIS A 29 -3.00 -3.72 4.78
N ILE A 30 -2.54 -4.24 3.64
CA ILE A 30 -2.80 -3.71 2.30
C ILE A 30 -3.40 -4.85 1.48
N THR A 31 -4.44 -4.55 0.70
CA THR A 31 -5.07 -5.51 -0.23
C THR A 31 -5.66 -4.76 -1.40
N GLU A 32 -6.02 -5.47 -2.47
CA GLU A 32 -6.71 -4.91 -3.63
C GLU A 32 -7.90 -5.82 -3.94
N SER A 33 -9.08 -5.22 -4.16
CA SER A 33 -10.34 -5.97 -4.19
C SER A 33 -10.58 -6.84 -5.44
N ALA A 34 -9.89 -6.56 -6.53
CA ALA A 34 -9.80 -7.36 -7.75
C ALA A 34 -8.47 -8.14 -7.88
N ASP A 35 -7.64 -8.18 -6.84
CA ASP A 35 -6.48 -9.06 -6.83
C ASP A 35 -6.96 -10.51 -6.92
N PRO A 36 -6.66 -11.26 -8.01
CA PRO A 36 -7.13 -12.62 -8.18
C PRO A 36 -6.56 -13.58 -7.12
N SER A 37 -5.44 -13.23 -6.50
CA SER A 37 -4.85 -14.00 -5.41
C SER A 37 -5.57 -13.79 -4.07
N GLY A 38 -6.37 -12.72 -3.95
CA GLY A 38 -7.00 -12.32 -2.69
C GLY A 38 -5.98 -12.04 -1.58
N ALA A 39 -4.76 -11.63 -1.94
CA ALA A 39 -3.69 -11.46 -0.99
C ALA A 39 -3.93 -10.26 -0.06
N ILE A 40 -3.51 -10.44 1.20
CA ILE A 40 -3.43 -9.36 2.17
C ILE A 40 -1.96 -9.25 2.58
N LEU A 41 -1.32 -8.18 2.10
CA LEU A 41 0.03 -7.82 2.53
C LEU A 41 -0.03 -7.28 3.95
N THR A 42 0.78 -7.84 4.85
CA THR A 42 0.91 -7.37 6.23
C THR A 42 2.30 -6.81 6.43
N THR A 43 2.36 -5.61 7.02
CA THR A 43 3.60 -4.87 7.25
C THR A 43 3.52 -4.07 8.55
N THR A 44 4.61 -3.42 8.96
CA THR A 44 4.64 -2.59 10.16
C THR A 44 4.30 -1.13 9.84
N PRO A 45 3.83 -0.32 10.81
CA PRO A 45 3.62 1.10 10.61
C PRO A 45 4.87 1.84 10.10
N GLY A 46 6.07 1.50 10.60
CA GLY A 46 7.32 2.13 10.15
C GLY A 46 7.69 1.81 8.68
N ASN A 47 7.40 0.59 8.23
CA ASN A 47 7.57 0.20 6.83
C ASN A 47 6.56 0.90 5.93
N PHE A 48 5.31 1.04 6.39
CA PHE A 48 4.27 1.76 5.66
C PHE A 48 4.59 3.26 5.57
N LEU A 49 5.06 3.90 6.65
CA LEU A 49 5.53 5.28 6.62
C LEU A 49 6.64 5.50 5.57
N SER A 50 7.59 4.57 5.48
CA SER A 50 8.64 4.61 4.46
C SER A 50 8.08 4.58 3.04
N LEU A 51 7.03 3.78 2.79
CA LEU A 51 6.33 3.76 1.51
C LEU A 51 5.64 5.10 1.24
N LEU A 52 4.93 5.68 2.21
CA LEU A 52 4.25 6.98 2.06
C LEU A 52 5.24 8.08 1.66
N GLN A 53 6.41 8.15 2.32
CA GLN A 53 7.46 9.13 2.03
C GLN A 53 8.00 8.99 0.59
N VAL A 54 8.20 7.75 0.11
CA VAL A 54 8.63 7.49 -1.27
C VAL A 54 7.56 7.95 -2.26
N LEU A 55 6.29 7.63 -2.01
CA LEU A 55 5.17 8.00 -2.90
C LEU A 55 4.89 9.51 -2.95
N LYS A 56 5.16 10.21 -1.84
CA LYS A 56 5.13 11.67 -1.76
C LYS A 56 6.32 12.33 -2.47
N GLY A 57 7.36 11.58 -2.80
CA GLY A 57 8.60 12.12 -3.36
C GLY A 57 9.49 12.81 -2.31
N GLU A 58 9.25 12.55 -1.02
CA GLU A 58 10.01 13.10 0.11
C GLU A 58 11.28 12.29 0.40
N ARG A 59 11.33 11.04 -0.09
CA ARG A 59 12.47 10.14 0.05
C ARG A 59 12.85 9.54 -1.29
N GLU A 60 14.06 9.86 -1.76
CA GLU A 60 14.68 9.20 -2.90
C GLU A 60 14.92 7.71 -2.56
N MET A 61 14.64 6.80 -3.48
CA MET A 61 14.94 5.37 -3.28
C MET A 61 16.46 5.20 -3.09
N THR A 62 16.90 4.94 -1.87
CA THR A 62 18.31 4.66 -1.59
C THR A 62 18.63 3.24 -2.07
N VAL A 63 19.50 3.13 -3.07
CA VAL A 63 19.98 1.85 -3.66
C VAL A 63 20.57 0.89 -2.60
N ASP A 64 21.04 1.42 -1.46
CA ASP A 64 21.76 0.66 -0.42
C ASP A 64 20.87 -0.07 0.61
N ARG A 65 19.56 0.19 0.65
CA ARG A 65 18.64 -0.53 1.53
C ARG A 65 17.29 -0.70 0.85
N PRO A 66 16.94 -1.91 0.37
CA PRO A 66 15.63 -2.13 -0.23
C PRO A 66 14.56 -1.78 0.81
N PRO A 67 13.53 -1.02 0.42
CA PRO A 67 12.44 -0.74 1.31
C PRO A 67 11.80 -2.07 1.72
N ALA A 68 11.37 -2.17 2.98
CA ALA A 68 10.66 -3.36 3.45
C ALA A 68 9.29 -3.54 2.77
N ILE A 69 8.85 -2.57 1.97
CA ILE A 69 7.79 -2.70 0.98
C ILE A 69 8.39 -2.32 -0.37
N ASP A 70 8.47 -3.28 -1.28
CA ASP A 70 8.88 -3.07 -2.66
C ASP A 70 7.64 -2.89 -3.55
N VAL A 71 7.73 -1.97 -4.50
CA VAL A 71 6.69 -1.75 -5.51
C VAL A 71 7.34 -1.85 -6.88
N THR A 72 7.00 -2.90 -7.61
CA THR A 72 7.47 -3.14 -8.97
C THR A 72 6.34 -2.86 -9.95
N VAL A 73 6.67 -2.23 -11.08
CA VAL A 73 5.75 -2.04 -12.22
C VAL A 73 6.24 -2.92 -13.36
N GLU A 74 5.39 -3.84 -13.80
CA GLU A 74 5.63 -4.71 -14.96
C GLU A 74 5.28 -4.00 -16.28
N ASP A 75 5.74 -4.56 -17.40
CA ASP A 75 5.57 -3.96 -18.74
C ASP A 75 4.10 -3.82 -19.17
N ASP A 76 3.23 -4.67 -18.63
CA ASP A 76 1.78 -4.69 -18.90
C ASP A 76 0.99 -3.68 -18.03
N LEU A 77 1.70 -2.80 -17.31
CA LEU A 77 1.14 -1.86 -16.33
C LEU A 77 0.60 -2.51 -15.05
N THR A 78 0.90 -3.79 -14.81
CA THR A 78 0.64 -4.44 -13.53
C THR A 78 1.61 -3.89 -12.48
N VAL A 79 1.07 -3.48 -11.34
CA VAL A 79 1.84 -3.02 -10.19
C VAL A 79 1.77 -4.09 -9.11
N ARG A 80 2.93 -4.51 -8.62
CA ARG A 80 3.04 -5.51 -7.56
C ARG A 80 3.63 -4.90 -6.31
N ILE A 81 2.91 -5.05 -5.21
CA ILE A 81 3.30 -4.56 -3.89
C ILE A 81 3.73 -5.76 -3.07
N HIS A 82 5.00 -5.80 -2.69
CA HIS A 82 5.62 -6.93 -2.00
C HIS A 82 6.17 -6.50 -0.64
N ALA A 83 5.84 -7.24 0.42
CA ALA A 83 6.55 -7.08 1.69
C ALA A 83 7.89 -7.84 1.62
N GLY A 84 8.99 -7.18 1.98
CA GLY A 84 10.35 -7.73 1.91
C GLY A 84 10.65 -8.88 2.87
N ALA A 85 9.75 -9.23 3.78
CA ALA A 85 9.93 -10.32 4.75
C ALA A 85 9.12 -11.58 4.37
N PRO A 86 9.74 -12.76 4.18
CA PRO A 86 9.05 -14.01 3.84
C PRO A 86 8.14 -14.56 4.97
N PRO A 87 7.01 -15.21 4.65
CA PRO A 87 6.40 -15.33 3.32
C PRO A 87 5.75 -14.00 2.93
N GLY A 88 6.40 -13.26 2.02
CA GLY A 88 5.96 -11.93 1.62
C GLY A 88 4.73 -12.10 0.74
N ALA A 89 3.57 -11.74 1.26
CA ALA A 89 2.37 -11.63 0.44
C ALA A 89 2.59 -10.56 -0.62
N THR A 90 2.13 -10.85 -1.83
CA THR A 90 2.17 -9.93 -2.96
C THR A 90 0.76 -9.49 -3.27
N VAL A 91 0.51 -8.18 -3.22
CA VAL A 91 -0.75 -7.61 -3.69
C VAL A 91 -0.56 -7.14 -5.12
N THR A 92 -1.46 -7.54 -6.00
CA THR A 92 -1.44 -7.16 -7.42
C THR A 92 -2.49 -6.10 -7.69
N THR A 93 -2.10 -5.03 -8.36
CA THR A 93 -3.00 -3.95 -8.82
C THR A 93 -2.59 -3.49 -10.21
N ASP A 94 -3.36 -2.59 -10.82
CA ASP A 94 -2.97 -1.97 -12.10
C ASP A 94 -2.45 -0.54 -11.88
N ARG A 95 -1.76 -0.01 -12.89
CA ARG A 95 -1.15 1.33 -12.81
C ARG A 95 -2.16 2.44 -12.50
N ARG A 96 -3.39 2.36 -13.01
CA ARG A 96 -4.42 3.39 -12.82
C ARG A 96 -4.91 3.39 -11.37
N ARG A 97 -5.19 2.21 -10.82
CA ARG A 97 -5.59 2.02 -9.41
C ARG A 97 -4.46 2.37 -8.44
N TRP A 98 -3.22 2.07 -8.83
CA TRP A 98 -2.07 2.55 -8.08
C TRP A 98 -1.96 4.07 -8.07
N ASP A 99 -2.18 4.74 -9.22
CA ASP A 99 -2.15 6.21 -9.28
C ASP A 99 -3.19 6.87 -8.37
N THR A 100 -4.41 6.33 -8.27
CA THR A 100 -5.42 6.87 -7.34
C THR A 100 -5.00 6.69 -5.88
N PHE A 101 -4.38 5.55 -5.54
CA PHE A 101 -3.78 5.35 -4.22
C PHE A 101 -2.66 6.36 -3.96
N VAL A 102 -1.75 6.59 -4.91
CA VAL A 102 -0.66 7.57 -4.79
C VAL A 102 -1.20 8.99 -4.61
N LEU A 103 -2.30 9.36 -5.29
CA LEU A 103 -2.98 10.64 -5.08
C LEU A 103 -3.51 10.78 -3.64
N GLY A 104 -4.17 9.75 -3.11
CA GLY A 104 -4.62 9.74 -1.72
C GLY A 104 -3.47 9.82 -0.70
N VAL A 105 -2.37 9.13 -0.97
CA VAL A 105 -1.14 9.22 -0.15
C VAL A 105 -0.58 10.64 -0.16
N ARG A 106 -0.50 11.29 -1.33
CA ARG A 106 -0.04 12.69 -1.45
C ARG A 106 -0.99 13.68 -0.79
N ALA A 107 -2.29 13.38 -0.76
CA ALA A 107 -3.29 14.16 -0.04
C ALA A 107 -3.27 13.91 1.48
N GLY A 108 -2.42 13.01 1.98
CA GLY A 108 -2.28 12.71 3.41
C GLY A 108 -3.40 11.82 3.99
N GLU A 109 -4.22 11.19 3.14
CA GLU A 109 -5.37 10.38 3.58
C GLU A 109 -4.96 9.20 4.47
N PHE A 110 -3.73 8.73 4.32
CA PHE A 110 -3.19 7.53 5.00
C PHE A 110 -2.21 7.86 6.13
N ASP A 111 -1.90 9.13 6.39
CA ASP A 111 -0.89 9.53 7.38
C ASP A 111 -1.32 9.20 8.82
N HIS A 112 -2.62 9.20 9.09
CA HIS A 112 -3.18 8.86 10.39
C HIS A 112 -2.94 7.39 10.79
N PHE A 113 -2.59 6.51 9.84
CA PHE A 113 -2.22 5.11 10.15
C PHE A 113 -0.83 4.98 10.78
N VAL A 114 -0.01 6.02 10.68
CA VAL A 114 1.39 6.05 11.14
C VAL A 114 1.69 7.21 12.08
N ALA A 115 0.73 8.11 12.28
CA ALA A 115 0.81 9.11 13.33
C ALA A 115 0.87 8.40 14.70
N GLU A 116 1.90 8.70 15.49
CA GLU A 116 1.94 8.26 16.89
C GLU A 116 0.72 8.83 17.64
N PRO A 117 0.07 8.05 18.52
CA PRO A 117 -1.06 8.52 19.32
C PRO A 117 -0.68 9.62 20.32
#